data_AF-A0A1F9N0B2-F1
#
_entry.id   AF-A0A1F9N0B2-F1
#
_cell.length_a   1.000
_cell.length_b   1.000
_cell.length_c   1.000
_cell.angle_alpha   90.00
_cell.angle_beta   90.00
_cell.angle_gamma   90.00
#
_symmetry.space_group_name_H-M   'P 1'
#
loop_
_entity.id
_entity.type
_entity.pdbx_description
1 polymer ?
#
loop_
_entity_poly.entity_id
_entity_poly.type
_entity_poly.pdbx_seq_one_letter_code
_entity_poly.pdbx_strand_id
1 'polypeptide(L)'
;MKNYLLTFPRFSDGFRQMPSLPALEYPWIGACLVFVSCILLFLTSVFPNQLFFLIWICPFLIFLGILIFSKKPHAFAGVKNGDYTLVVAYAVASLVCGFFWEMFNFYSLARWRYAIPYVQVLHLFEMPVLGYAGYLPFGLECGLIIGLVLNTRQNRP
;
A
#
# COMPACT_ATOMS: atom_id res chain seq x y z
N MET A 1 16.54 6.97 -5.37
CA MET A 1 15.32 6.44 -6.00
C MET A 1 14.30 7.53 -6.42
N LYS A 2 14.21 8.68 -5.73
CA LYS A 2 13.35 9.83 -6.15
C LYS A 2 13.58 10.33 -7.59
N ASN A 3 14.82 10.26 -8.10
CA ASN A 3 15.19 10.98 -9.32
C ASN A 3 14.69 10.37 -10.64
N TYR A 4 14.28 9.10 -10.67
CA TYR A 4 13.86 8.44 -11.93
C TYR A 4 12.35 8.50 -12.19
N LEU A 5 11.52 8.63 -11.15
CA LEU A 5 10.06 8.75 -11.28
C LEU A 5 9.59 10.19 -11.49
N LEU A 6 10.40 11.17 -11.04
CA LEU A 6 10.15 12.60 -11.24
C LEU A 6 10.58 13.11 -12.62
N THR A 7 11.13 12.25 -13.48
CA THR A 7 11.61 12.64 -14.82
C THR A 7 10.45 13.00 -15.76
N PHE A 8 9.23 12.52 -15.49
CA PHE A 8 8.04 12.86 -16.26
C PHE A 8 7.27 14.01 -15.58
N PRO A 9 7.29 15.24 -16.12
CA PRO A 9 6.69 16.41 -15.49
C PRO A 9 5.19 16.24 -15.24
N ARG A 10 4.52 15.55 -16.17
CA ARG A 10 3.08 15.29 -16.12
C ARG A 10 2.68 14.41 -14.93
N PHE A 11 3.56 13.51 -14.51
CA PHE A 11 3.34 12.64 -13.35
C PHE A 11 3.75 13.34 -12.04
N SER A 12 4.81 14.15 -12.06
CA SER A 12 5.24 14.88 -10.87
C SER A 12 4.32 16.04 -10.49
N ASP A 13 3.74 16.75 -11.46
CA ASP A 13 2.97 17.96 -11.18
C ASP A 13 1.47 17.69 -11.02
N GLY A 14 0.96 16.62 -11.64
CA GLY A 14 -0.46 16.25 -11.58
C GLY A 14 -0.96 15.83 -10.19
N PHE A 15 -0.06 15.34 -9.32
CA PHE A 15 -0.41 14.80 -8.00
C PHE A 15 0.10 15.65 -6.83
N ARG A 16 0.55 16.88 -7.09
CA ARG A 16 1.04 17.83 -6.08
C ARG A 16 -0.04 18.76 -5.50
N GLN A 17 -1.22 18.78 -6.11
CA GLN A 17 -2.33 19.67 -5.72
C GLN A 17 -3.55 18.90 -5.19
N MET A 18 -3.30 17.78 -4.49
CA MET A 18 -4.37 17.01 -3.86
C MET A 18 -4.71 17.55 -2.46
N PRO A 19 -5.89 17.21 -1.90
CA PRO A 19 -6.28 17.64 -0.56
C PRO A 19 -5.22 17.25 0.48
N SER A 20 -4.73 18.22 1.25
CA SER A 20 -3.76 17.99 2.31
C SER A 20 -4.38 17.18 3.45
N LEU A 21 -3.64 16.19 3.97
CA LEU A 21 -4.02 15.46 5.19
C LEU A 21 -3.07 15.82 6.34
N PRO A 22 -3.21 17.00 6.97
CA PRO A 22 -2.35 17.42 8.08
C PRO A 22 -2.50 16.54 9.32
N ALA A 23 -3.64 15.83 9.41
CA ALA A 23 -3.95 14.91 10.50
C ALA A 23 -2.86 13.82 10.69
N LEU A 24 -2.16 13.44 9.61
CA LEU A 24 -1.07 12.45 9.66
C LEU A 24 0.17 12.93 10.44
N GLU A 25 0.24 14.19 10.88
CA GLU A 25 1.32 14.67 11.74
C GLU A 25 1.10 14.35 13.22
N TYR A 26 -0.13 14.09 13.65
CA TYR A 26 -0.42 13.90 15.06
C TYR A 26 -0.12 12.46 15.51
N PRO A 27 0.75 12.23 16.52
CA PRO A 27 1.12 10.89 16.95
C PRO A 27 -0.07 10.02 17.41
N TRP A 28 -1.08 10.64 18.03
CA TRP A 28 -2.28 9.93 18.48
C TRP A 28 -3.10 9.36 17.32
N ILE A 29 -3.03 9.97 16.13
CA ILE A 29 -3.64 9.41 14.91
C ILE A 29 -2.89 8.15 14.50
N GLY A 30 -1.56 8.15 14.59
CA GLY A 30 -0.77 6.94 14.39
C GLY A 30 -1.17 5.81 15.34
N ALA A 31 -1.33 6.10 16.63
CA ALA A 31 -1.80 5.11 17.61
C ALA A 31 -3.22 4.61 17.30
N CYS A 32 -4.14 5.50 16.92
CA CYS A 32 -5.50 5.15 16.53
C CYS A 32 -5.52 4.23 15.30
N LEU A 33 -4.73 4.55 14.27
CA LEU A 33 -4.59 3.73 13.06
C LEU A 33 -4.13 2.31 13.40
N VAL A 34 -3.12 2.16 14.26
CA VAL A 34 -2.65 0.84 14.70
C VAL A 34 -3.75 0.10 15.46
N PHE A 35 -4.35 0.75 16.46
CA PHE A 35 -5.35 0.11 17.31
C PHE A 35 -6.57 -0.37 16.51
N VAL A 36 -7.13 0.50 15.69
CA VAL A 36 -8.28 0.18 14.82
C VAL A 36 -7.91 -0.93 13.84
N SER A 37 -6.74 -0.87 13.21
CA SER A 37 -6.30 -1.89 12.26
C SER A 37 -6.10 -3.26 12.90
N CYS A 38 -5.56 -3.32 14.12
CA CYS A 38 -5.42 -4.57 14.87
C CYS A 38 -6.79 -5.19 15.21
N ILE A 39 -7.76 -4.37 15.65
CA ILE A 39 -9.12 -4.84 15.91
C ILE A 39 -9.76 -5.36 14.62
N LEU A 40 -9.63 -4.63 13.52
CA LEU A 40 -10.17 -5.01 12.22
C LEU A 40 -9.56 -6.31 11.69
N LEU A 41 -8.25 -6.51 11.85
CA LEU A 41 -7.60 -7.79 11.52
C LEU A 41 -8.11 -8.93 12.39
N PHE A 42 -8.28 -8.71 13.69
CA PHE A 42 -8.86 -9.71 14.57
C PHE A 42 -10.28 -10.08 14.15
N LEU A 43 -11.12 -9.09 13.82
CA LEU A 43 -12.48 -9.30 13.32
C LEU A 43 -12.50 -10.04 11.98
N THR A 44 -11.47 -9.89 11.15
CA THR A 44 -11.35 -10.62 9.88
C THR A 44 -11.27 -12.12 10.11
N SER A 45 -10.66 -12.58 11.20
CA SER A 45 -10.65 -14.00 11.59
C SER A 45 -12.03 -14.51 12.02
N VAL A 46 -12.90 -13.63 12.52
CA VAL A 46 -14.27 -13.97 12.95
C VAL A 46 -15.25 -13.93 11.76
N PHE A 47 -15.08 -12.95 10.86
CA PHE A 47 -15.95 -12.71 9.69
C PHE A 47 -15.16 -12.74 8.38
N PRO A 48 -14.55 -13.88 7.99
CA PRO A 48 -13.60 -13.94 6.88
C PRO A 48 -14.23 -13.61 5.53
N ASN A 49 -15.49 -14.00 5.30
CA ASN A 49 -16.14 -13.77 4.00
C ASN A 49 -16.49 -12.29 3.76
N GLN A 50 -16.78 -11.55 4.82
CA GLN A 50 -17.19 -10.14 4.74
C GLN A 50 -16.00 -9.21 4.80
N LEU A 51 -14.96 -9.56 5.59
CA LEU A 51 -13.85 -8.67 5.92
C LEU A 51 -12.54 -9.06 5.21
N PHE A 52 -12.55 -10.02 4.28
CA PHE A 52 -11.33 -10.49 3.61
C PHE A 52 -10.44 -9.37 3.03
N PHE A 53 -11.05 -8.29 2.53
CA PHE A 53 -10.32 -7.18 1.91
C PHE A 53 -9.43 -6.41 2.91
N LEU A 54 -9.76 -6.44 4.20
CA LEU A 54 -9.02 -5.74 5.24
C LEU A 54 -7.61 -6.30 5.42
N ILE A 55 -7.37 -7.57 5.06
CA ILE A 55 -6.02 -8.15 5.12
C ILE A 55 -5.02 -7.42 4.22
N TRP A 56 -5.49 -6.76 3.17
CA TRP A 56 -4.65 -5.99 2.24
C TRP A 56 -4.43 -4.54 2.70
N ILE A 57 -5.34 -3.99 3.51
CA ILE A 57 -5.32 -2.57 3.92
C ILE A 57 -4.69 -2.41 5.30
N CYS A 58 -5.05 -3.26 6.26
CA CYS A 58 -4.64 -3.12 7.65
C CYS A 58 -3.12 -3.21 7.87
N PRO A 59 -2.35 -4.10 7.23
CA PRO A 59 -0.89 -4.12 7.39
C PRO A 59 -0.25 -2.77 7.03
N PHE A 60 -0.64 -2.19 5.89
CA PHE A 60 -0.22 -0.85 5.49
C PHE A 60 -0.54 0.21 6.56
N LEU A 61 -1.77 0.23 7.08
CA LEU A 61 -2.20 1.19 8.11
C LEU A 61 -1.44 1.01 9.43
N ILE A 62 -1.11 -0.24 9.81
CA ILE A 62 -0.31 -0.54 11.00
C ILE A 62 1.10 0.02 10.84
N PHE A 63 1.79 -0.27 9.72
CA PHE A 63 3.13 0.26 9.49
C PHE A 63 3.15 1.78 9.42
N LEU A 64 2.17 2.38 8.73
CA LEU A 64 2.04 3.83 8.65
C LEU A 64 1.81 4.43 10.05
N GLY A 65 0.89 3.84 10.82
CA GLY A 65 0.57 4.29 12.16
C GLY A 65 1.73 4.20 13.13
N ILE A 66 2.53 3.12 13.07
CA ILE A 66 3.77 2.98 13.86
C ILE A 66 4.77 4.08 13.50
N LEU A 67 4.97 4.36 12.21
CA LEU A 67 5.90 5.39 11.75
C LEU A 67 5.47 6.80 12.20
N ILE A 68 4.17 7.12 12.09
CA ILE A 68 3.60 8.39 12.54
C ILE A 68 3.73 8.52 14.06
N PHE A 69 3.32 7.49 14.82
CA PHE A 69 3.42 7.48 16.28
C PHE A 69 4.87 7.66 16.75
N SER A 70 5.82 7.03 16.05
CA SER A 70 7.25 7.12 16.34
C SER A 70 7.91 8.40 15.81
N LYS A 71 7.15 9.31 15.16
CA LYS A 71 7.65 10.50 14.48
C LYS A 71 8.81 10.22 13.51
N LYS A 72 8.82 9.03 12.91
CA LYS A 72 9.88 8.62 11.96
C LYS A 72 9.56 9.13 10.56
N PRO A 73 10.57 9.50 9.76
CA PRO A 73 10.34 9.85 8.36
C PRO A 73 9.78 8.65 7.59
N HIS A 74 8.76 8.89 6.78
CA HIS A 74 8.13 7.88 5.94
C HIS A 74 7.90 8.43 4.52
N ALA A 75 7.78 7.51 3.53
CA ALA A 75 7.68 7.85 2.11
C ALA A 75 6.47 8.75 1.78
N PHE A 76 5.44 8.77 2.63
CA PHE A 76 4.19 9.50 2.42
C PHE A 76 4.08 10.80 3.21
N ALA A 77 5.17 11.31 3.78
CA ALA A 77 5.16 12.59 4.49
C ALA A 77 4.71 13.77 3.58
N GLY A 78 4.85 13.65 2.26
CA GLY A 78 4.38 14.66 1.30
C GLY A 78 2.86 14.85 1.27
N VAL A 79 2.10 13.83 1.66
CA VAL A 79 0.62 13.82 1.67
C VAL A 79 0.05 14.93 2.56
N LYS A 80 0.77 15.30 3.62
CA LYS A 80 0.38 16.40 4.51
C LYS A 80 0.34 17.77 3.80
N ASN A 81 1.12 17.92 2.74
CA ASN A 81 1.23 19.14 1.93
C ASN A 81 0.48 19.00 0.59
N GLY A 82 -0.29 17.92 0.39
CA GLY A 82 -0.99 17.66 -0.87
C GLY A 82 -0.15 16.98 -1.96
N ASP A 83 1.08 16.54 -1.65
CA ASP A 83 1.94 15.79 -2.57
C ASP A 83 1.73 14.28 -2.44
N TYR A 84 0.95 13.73 -3.36
CA TYR A 84 0.64 12.30 -3.47
C TYR A 84 1.49 11.59 -4.54
N THR A 85 2.50 12.26 -5.11
CA THR A 85 3.32 11.71 -6.20
C THR A 85 3.89 10.33 -5.84
N LEU A 86 4.42 10.18 -4.61
CA LEU A 86 4.96 8.90 -4.15
C LEU A 86 3.87 7.86 -3.87
N VAL A 87 2.69 8.27 -3.39
CA VAL A 87 1.54 7.36 -3.19
C VAL A 87 1.16 6.73 -4.53
N VAL A 88 0.95 7.56 -5.55
CA VAL A 88 0.56 7.09 -6.88
C VAL A 88 1.69 6.30 -7.52
N ALA A 89 2.95 6.72 -7.37
CA ALA A 89 4.09 5.99 -7.92
C ALA A 89 4.16 4.55 -7.40
N TYR A 90 4.05 4.36 -6.08
CA TYR A 90 4.09 3.03 -5.48
C TYR A 90 2.86 2.19 -5.85
N ALA A 91 1.68 2.81 -5.90
CA ALA A 91 0.44 2.12 -6.30
C ALA A 91 0.46 1.67 -7.77
N VAL A 92 0.99 2.50 -8.68
CA VAL A 92 1.13 2.13 -10.09
C VAL A 92 2.24 1.08 -10.27
N ALA A 93 3.37 1.24 -9.59
CA ALA A 93 4.45 0.27 -9.64
C ALA A 93 4.01 -1.11 -9.16
N SER A 94 3.21 -1.19 -8.08
CA SER A 94 2.67 -2.45 -7.58
C SER A 94 1.60 -3.04 -8.49
N LEU A 95 0.76 -2.24 -9.14
CA LEU A 95 -0.19 -2.74 -10.14
C LEU A 95 0.53 -3.36 -11.34
N VAL A 96 1.56 -2.70 -11.87
CA VAL A 96 2.37 -3.23 -12.97
C VAL A 96 3.09 -4.51 -12.53
N CYS A 97 3.66 -4.51 -11.32
CA CYS A 97 4.28 -5.71 -10.75
C CYS A 97 3.27 -6.86 -10.60
N GLY A 98 2.09 -6.57 -10.04
CA GLY A 98 1.00 -7.54 -9.86
C GLY A 98 0.50 -8.11 -11.18
N PHE A 99 0.40 -7.30 -12.23
CA PHE A 99 0.08 -7.78 -13.57
C PHE A 99 1.07 -8.82 -14.07
N PHE A 100 2.38 -8.56 -13.96
CA PHE A 100 3.40 -9.53 -14.36
C PHE A 100 3.43 -10.75 -13.43
N TRP A 101 3.19 -10.57 -12.13
CA TRP A 101 3.06 -11.68 -11.18
C TRP A 101 1.94 -12.63 -11.63
N GLU A 102 0.74 -12.11 -11.90
CA GLU A 102 -0.39 -12.92 -12.35
C GLU A 102 -0.16 -13.56 -13.72
N MET A 103 0.51 -12.85 -14.64
CA MET A 103 0.93 -13.42 -15.92
C MET A 103 1.85 -14.63 -15.71
N PHE A 104 2.87 -14.54 -14.85
CA PHE A 104 3.77 -15.65 -14.56
C PHE A 104 3.08 -16.78 -13.79
N ASN A 105 2.15 -16.45 -12.88
CA ASN A 105 1.33 -17.43 -12.17
C ASN A 105 0.51 -18.29 -13.14
N PHE A 106 -0.08 -17.66 -14.17
CA PHE A 106 -0.88 -18.37 -15.17
C PHE A 106 -0.09 -19.43 -15.94
N TYR A 107 1.19 -19.16 -16.25
CA TYR A 107 2.08 -20.08 -16.96
C TYR A 107 2.82 -21.06 -16.04
N SER A 108 2.60 -21.01 -14.72
CA SER A 108 3.27 -21.89 -13.76
C SER A 108 2.61 -23.27 -13.69
N LEU A 109 3.43 -24.32 -13.58
CA LEU A 109 2.99 -25.69 -13.26
C LEU A 109 2.29 -25.75 -11.89
N ALA A 110 2.82 -25.02 -10.92
CA ALA A 110 2.21 -24.82 -9.60
C ALA A 110 1.61 -23.41 -9.55
N ARG A 111 0.34 -23.30 -9.92
CA ARG A 111 -0.38 -22.02 -9.95
C ARG A 111 -1.24 -21.81 -8.71
N TRP A 112 -1.31 -20.56 -8.27
CA TRP A 112 -2.21 -20.13 -7.21
C TRP A 112 -3.61 -19.98 -7.81
N ARG A 113 -4.60 -20.66 -7.22
CA ARG A 113 -6.01 -20.47 -7.56
C ARG A 113 -6.66 -19.62 -6.48
N TYR A 114 -7.25 -18.50 -6.89
CA TYR A 114 -7.89 -17.58 -5.95
C TYR A 114 -9.35 -17.95 -5.73
N ALA A 115 -9.71 -18.15 -4.46
CA ALA A 115 -11.10 -18.28 -4.04
C ALA A 115 -11.49 -17.01 -3.28
N ILE A 116 -11.85 -15.95 -4.02
CA ILE A 116 -12.27 -14.68 -3.39
C ILE A 116 -13.79 -14.68 -3.22
N PRO A 117 -14.32 -14.51 -2.00
CA PRO A 117 -15.76 -14.45 -1.77
C PRO A 117 -16.43 -13.36 -2.61
N TYR A 118 -17.58 -13.67 -3.22
CA TYR A 118 -18.48 -12.72 -3.92
C TYR A 118 -17.96 -12.01 -5.18
N VAL A 119 -16.67 -12.12 -5.52
CA VAL A 119 -16.07 -11.34 -6.62
C VAL A 119 -15.32 -12.19 -7.66
N GLN A 120 -15.71 -13.46 -7.82
CA GLN A 120 -15.15 -14.34 -8.87
C GLN A 120 -15.71 -14.03 -10.27
N VAL A 121 -15.68 -12.76 -10.66
CA VAL A 121 -16.14 -12.28 -11.97
C VAL A 121 -15.03 -11.49 -12.65
N LEU A 122 -15.04 -11.46 -13.98
CA LEU A 122 -14.07 -10.73 -14.81
C LEU A 122 -12.63 -11.08 -14.43
N HIS A 123 -12.20 -12.30 -14.75
CA HIS A 123 -10.84 -12.76 -14.47
C HIS A 123 -9.85 -12.20 -15.49
N LEU A 124 -8.76 -11.63 -15.00
CA LEU A 124 -7.57 -11.33 -15.77
C LEU A 124 -6.48 -12.27 -15.28
N PHE A 125 -6.11 -13.24 -16.10
CA PHE A 125 -5.38 -14.45 -15.68
C PHE A 125 -6.20 -15.26 -14.66
N GLU A 126 -5.61 -15.70 -13.54
CA GLU A 126 -6.30 -16.45 -12.49
C GLU A 126 -6.99 -15.55 -11.45
N MET A 127 -6.72 -14.24 -11.46
CA MET A 127 -7.23 -13.31 -10.46
C MET A 127 -8.42 -12.51 -11.01
N PRO A 128 -9.52 -12.35 -10.25
CA PRO A 128 -10.58 -11.42 -10.63
C PRO A 128 -10.07 -9.98 -10.62
N VAL A 129 -10.59 -9.12 -11.51
CA VAL A 129 -10.16 -7.72 -11.63
C VAL A 129 -10.23 -6.97 -10.28
N LEU A 130 -11.25 -7.25 -9.46
CA LEU A 130 -11.36 -6.66 -8.12
C LEU A 130 -10.25 -7.10 -7.16
N GLY A 131 -9.66 -8.28 -7.39
CA GLY A 131 -8.49 -8.75 -6.64
C GLY A 131 -7.28 -7.85 -6.82
N TYR A 132 -7.10 -7.24 -8.00
CA TYR A 132 -5.97 -6.35 -8.26
C TYR A 132 -5.99 -5.07 -7.41
N ALA A 133 -7.14 -4.71 -6.83
CA ALA A 133 -7.24 -3.60 -5.88
C ALA A 133 -6.36 -3.83 -4.64
N GLY A 134 -6.06 -5.08 -4.28
CA GLY A 134 -5.13 -5.43 -3.20
C GLY A 134 -3.69 -5.00 -3.46
N TYR A 135 -3.27 -4.91 -4.73
CA TYR A 135 -1.93 -4.43 -5.07
C TYR A 135 -1.74 -2.93 -4.75
N LEU A 136 -2.82 -2.14 -4.71
CA LEU A 136 -2.75 -0.73 -4.38
C LEU A 136 -2.17 -0.49 -2.97
N PRO A 137 -2.81 -0.96 -1.87
CA PRO A 137 -2.27 -0.79 -0.52
C PRO A 137 -0.96 -1.57 -0.33
N PHE A 138 -0.79 -2.73 -0.97
CA PHE A 138 0.46 -3.49 -0.93
C PHE A 138 1.67 -2.70 -1.47
N GLY A 139 1.48 -1.95 -2.56
CA GLY A 139 2.51 -1.06 -3.09
C GLY A 139 2.90 0.02 -2.10
N LEU A 140 1.92 0.61 -1.41
CA LEU A 140 2.17 1.61 -0.39
C LEU A 140 2.94 1.03 0.80
N GLU A 141 2.57 -0.16 1.24
CA GLU A 141 3.29 -0.91 2.28
C GLU A 141 4.75 -1.12 1.90
N CYS A 142 5.02 -1.60 0.68
CA CYS A 142 6.37 -1.73 0.14
C CYS A 142 7.14 -0.40 0.19
N GLY A 143 6.49 0.72 -0.15
CA GLY A 143 7.07 2.06 -0.04
C GLY A 143 7.48 2.44 1.39
N LEU A 144 6.70 2.05 2.41
CA LEU A 144 7.05 2.24 3.81
C LEU A 144 8.28 1.41 4.21
N ILE A 145 8.28 0.12 3.84
CA ILE A 145 9.36 -0.81 4.18
C ILE A 145 10.67 -0.38 3.50
N ILE A 146 10.62 0.00 2.22
CA ILE A 146 11.78 0.54 1.49
C ILE A 146 12.33 1.78 2.21
N GLY A 147 11.46 2.71 2.60
CA GLY A 147 11.88 3.89 3.37
C GLY A 147 12.54 3.53 4.69
N LEU A 148 11.98 2.57 5.44
CA LEU A 148 12.52 2.11 6.71
C LEU A 148 13.89 1.44 6.55
N VAL A 149 14.06 0.58 5.56
CA VAL A 149 15.33 -0.11 5.27
C VAL A 149 16.41 0.89 4.83
N LEU A 150 16.09 1.80 3.92
CA LEU A 150 17.05 2.78 3.41
C LEU A 150 17.49 3.78 4.48
N ASN A 151 16.56 4.26 5.33
CA ASN A 151 16.88 5.16 6.43
C ASN A 151 17.72 4.46 7.51
N THR A 152 17.51 3.17 7.75
CA THR A 152 18.34 2.38 8.67
C THR A 152 19.78 2.25 8.18
N ARG A 153 20.00 2.16 6.85
CA ARG A 153 21.34 2.09 6.27
C ARG A 153 22.12 3.40 6.38
N GLN A 154 21.46 4.55 6.29
CA GLN A 154 22.10 5.86 6.43
C GLN A 154 22.54 6.17 7.88
N ASN A 155 21.94 5.51 8.87
CA ASN A 155 22.21 5.70 10.30
C ASN A 155 23.18 4.65 10.90
N ARG A 156 23.83 3.82 10.08
CA ARG A 156 24.93 2.96 10.55
C ARG A 156 26.26 3.72 10.48
N PRO A 157 27.07 3.70 11.55
CA PRO A 157 28.38 4.35 11.57
C PRO A 157 29.36 3.74 10.56
#